data_AF-A0A497TNV5-F1
#
_entry.id   AF-A0A497TNV5-F1
#
_cell.length_a   1.000
_cell.length_b   1.000
_cell.length_c   1.000
_cell.angle_alpha   90.00
_cell.angle_beta   90.00
_cell.angle_gamma   90.00
#
_symmetry.space_group_name_H-M   'P 1'
#
loop_
_entity.id
_entity.type
_entity.pdbx_description
1 polymer ?
#
loop_
_entity_poly.entity_id
_entity_poly.type
_entity_poly.pdbx_seq_one_letter_code
_entity_poly.pdbx_strand_id
1 'polypeptide(L)'
;MSEKFDIPFKSDLVPNILDPGTKIQFQCSKGISCFNECCRRADIQLMPYDIIRLKDNLGISGTEFLKNHTVPFEMDKDGIPGVKLRTDDEGACLFVTDEGCSVYADRPTACRYYPLGHMALHEAGATEDEARYFMIKEDHCMGHNEDRKISIDAYRREQGVEQYDQINREWLHLMLKKRSAGPSIGRPSDTSLQFFFMCSYDVDRLRCYVMNDSFRATYDLEEAFYATVEKEDVALMLFGARLLKQVLFGDKTIPEKAGAYEKRMAEREDILKMRREAEAEIHRQREAEKMKDAIS
;
A
#
# COMPACT_ATOMS: atom_id res chain seq x y z
N MET A 1 -35.86 -4.43 11.24
CA MET A 1 -35.14 -3.38 12.00
C MET A 1 -33.69 -3.84 12.08
N SER A 2 -32.79 -3.24 11.29
CA SER A 2 -31.39 -3.68 11.25
C SER A 2 -30.68 -3.20 12.51
N GLU A 3 -30.32 -4.13 13.38
CA GLU A 3 -29.45 -3.87 14.52
C GLU A 3 -28.13 -3.31 14.00
N LYS A 4 -27.85 -2.05 14.32
CA LYS A 4 -26.55 -1.43 14.08
C LYS A 4 -25.58 -2.10 15.05
N PHE A 5 -24.61 -2.83 14.52
CA PHE A 5 -23.44 -3.26 15.30
C PHE A 5 -22.73 -2.01 15.80
N ASP A 6 -22.87 -1.73 17.09
CA ASP A 6 -22.17 -0.62 17.74
C ASP A 6 -20.75 -1.09 18.09
N ILE A 7 -19.76 -0.37 17.56
CA ILE A 7 -18.35 -0.70 17.72
C ILE A 7 -17.98 -0.40 19.18
N PRO A 8 -17.44 -1.37 19.95
CA PRO A 8 -17.26 -1.26 21.40
C PRO A 8 -16.24 -0.19 21.83
N PHE A 9 -15.42 0.31 20.91
CA PHE A 9 -14.49 1.42 21.16
C PHE A 9 -14.63 2.46 20.04
N LYS A 10 -15.25 3.60 20.36
CA LYS A 10 -15.19 4.82 19.56
C LYS A 10 -14.07 5.67 20.15
N SER A 11 -12.95 5.76 19.44
CA SER A 11 -11.90 6.73 19.80
C SER A 11 -12.44 8.13 19.50
N ASP A 12 -12.67 8.94 20.53
CA ASP A 12 -13.15 10.33 20.40
C ASP A 12 -12.04 11.30 19.95
N LEU A 13 -10.84 10.78 19.64
CA LEU A 13 -9.75 11.56 19.10
C LEU A 13 -10.03 11.90 17.63
N VAL A 14 -10.82 12.95 17.39
CA VAL A 14 -10.74 13.69 16.13
C VAL A 14 -9.34 14.30 16.10
N PRO A 15 -8.43 13.85 15.22
CA PRO A 15 -7.10 14.40 15.17
C PRO A 15 -7.22 15.89 14.84
N ASN A 16 -6.51 16.75 15.56
CA ASN A 16 -6.43 18.16 15.18
C ASN A 16 -5.74 18.23 13.81
N ILE A 17 -6.52 18.52 12.77
CA ILE A 17 -6.04 18.57 11.39
C ILE A 17 -5.13 19.80 11.25
N LEU A 18 -3.91 19.58 10.77
CA LEU A 18 -2.89 20.59 10.59
C LEU A 18 -2.60 20.82 9.10
N ASP A 19 -2.43 22.08 8.75
CA ASP A 19 -2.02 22.51 7.42
C ASP A 19 -0.51 22.36 7.22
N PRO A 20 -0.01 22.21 5.97
CA PRO A 20 1.41 22.04 5.67
C PRO A 20 2.34 23.14 6.21
N GLY A 21 1.83 24.37 6.34
CA GLY A 21 2.57 25.51 6.91
C GLY A 21 2.63 25.55 8.45
N THR A 22 1.88 24.68 9.14
CA THR A 22 1.80 24.68 10.61
C THR A 22 3.15 24.36 11.23
N LYS A 23 3.54 25.15 12.24
CA LYS A 23 4.74 24.87 13.04
C LYS A 23 4.43 23.80 14.09
N ILE A 24 5.28 22.78 14.12
CA ILE A 24 5.28 21.71 15.12
C ILE A 24 6.52 21.83 16.00
N GLN A 25 6.41 21.31 17.22
CA GLN A 25 7.53 21.13 18.13
C GLN A 25 7.94 19.66 18.10
N PHE A 26 9.11 19.38 17.53
CA PHE A 26 9.63 18.01 17.44
C PHE A 26 11.11 17.95 17.09
N GLN A 27 11.84 17.05 17.73
CA GLN A 27 13.16 16.60 17.31
C GLN A 27 13.40 15.14 17.71
N CYS A 28 13.89 14.32 16.78
CA CYS A 28 14.39 12.98 17.07
C CYS A 28 15.85 12.90 16.61
N SER A 29 16.73 12.42 17.48
CA SER A 29 18.15 12.28 17.19
C SER A 29 18.77 11.20 18.07
N LYS A 30 20.00 10.77 17.77
CA LYS A 30 20.72 9.75 18.56
C LYS A 30 20.90 10.13 20.04
N GLY A 31 20.92 11.42 20.36
CA GLY A 31 21.08 11.91 21.74
C GLY A 31 19.79 11.95 22.56
N ILE A 32 18.64 11.60 21.98
CA ILE A 32 17.37 11.69 22.69
C ILE A 32 17.23 10.59 23.75
N SER A 33 16.56 10.88 24.86
CA SER A 33 16.38 9.93 25.96
C SER A 33 15.58 8.68 25.58
N CYS A 34 14.72 8.76 24.57
CA CYS A 34 13.95 7.63 24.04
C CYS A 34 14.55 6.99 22.78
N PHE A 35 15.87 7.11 22.57
CA PHE A 35 16.52 6.62 21.37
C PHE A 35 16.16 5.14 21.09
N ASN A 36 15.78 4.84 19.84
CA ASN A 36 15.31 3.54 19.34
C ASN A 36 14.00 2.99 19.93
N GLU A 37 13.34 3.66 20.87
CA GLU A 37 12.14 3.10 21.53
C GLU A 37 10.98 2.87 20.55
N CYS A 38 10.77 3.77 19.58
CA CYS A 38 9.76 3.57 18.54
C CYS A 38 10.09 2.40 17.61
N CYS A 39 11.39 2.14 17.35
CA CYS A 39 11.83 1.01 16.54
C CYS A 39 11.67 -0.33 17.26
N ARG A 40 11.64 -0.33 18.60
CA ARG A 40 11.38 -1.53 19.43
C ARG A 40 9.90 -1.92 19.50
N ARG A 41 9.00 -1.07 18.97
CA ARG A 41 7.53 -1.27 18.99
C ARG A 41 6.97 -1.06 17.58
N ALA A 42 7.63 -1.64 16.59
CA ALA A 42 7.41 -1.28 15.21
C ALA A 42 6.13 -1.90 14.64
N ASP A 43 5.16 -1.06 14.31
CA ASP A 43 4.03 -1.44 13.44
C ASP A 43 4.05 -0.61 12.15
N ILE A 44 4.90 -1.01 11.19
CA ILE A 44 5.23 -0.20 10.02
C ILE A 44 4.68 -0.82 8.75
N GLN A 45 3.58 -0.26 8.24
CA GLN A 45 3.09 -0.56 6.89
C GLN A 45 4.04 0.00 5.85
N LEU A 46 4.31 -0.80 4.81
CA LEU A 46 5.10 -0.39 3.65
C LEU A 46 4.22 0.03 2.48
N MET A 47 4.65 1.08 1.79
CA MET A 47 4.18 1.43 0.45
C MET A 47 5.09 0.80 -0.62
N PRO A 48 4.63 0.68 -1.88
CA PRO A 48 5.41 0.09 -2.97
C PRO A 48 6.83 0.63 -3.11
N TYR A 49 7.01 1.96 -3.04
CA TYR A 49 8.34 2.55 -3.15
C TYR A 49 9.25 2.25 -1.96
N ASP A 50 8.69 2.04 -0.76
CA ASP A 50 9.49 1.65 0.41
C ASP A 50 10.17 0.29 0.18
N ILE A 51 9.47 -0.66 -0.45
CA ILE A 51 10.01 -1.97 -0.80
C ILE A 51 11.18 -1.85 -1.77
N ILE A 52 11.05 -1.02 -2.80
CA ILE A 52 12.13 -0.79 -3.79
C ILE A 52 13.37 -0.24 -3.08
N ARG A 53 13.20 0.80 -2.24
CA ARG A 53 14.31 1.40 -1.50
C ARG A 53 14.99 0.43 -0.56
N LEU A 54 14.21 -0.36 0.18
CA LEU A 54 14.76 -1.29 1.16
C LEU A 54 15.46 -2.47 0.49
N LYS A 55 14.89 -3.06 -0.57
CA LYS A 55 15.58 -4.15 -1.28
C LYS A 55 16.90 -3.68 -1.92
N ASP A 56 16.93 -2.45 -2.44
CA ASP A 56 18.10 -1.88 -3.09
C ASP A 56 19.21 -1.60 -2.06
N ASN A 57 18.83 -1.08 -0.90
CA ASN A 57 19.74 -0.88 0.22
C ASN A 57 20.39 -2.21 0.68
N LEU A 58 19.60 -3.27 0.73
CA LEU A 58 20.05 -4.61 1.14
C LEU A 58 20.75 -5.40 0.02
N GLY A 59 20.66 -4.95 -1.24
CA GLY A 59 21.21 -5.65 -2.39
C GLY A 59 20.52 -6.99 -2.70
N ILE A 60 19.24 -7.13 -2.39
CA ILE A 60 18.45 -8.36 -2.59
C ILE A 60 17.29 -8.14 -3.57
N SER A 61 16.69 -9.24 -4.03
CA SER A 61 15.48 -9.17 -4.87
C SER A 61 14.26 -8.70 -4.07
N GLY A 62 13.26 -8.14 -4.74
CA GLY A 62 11.99 -7.74 -4.13
C GLY A 62 11.23 -8.95 -3.58
N THR A 63 11.23 -10.08 -4.30
CA THR A 63 10.65 -11.32 -3.79
C THR A 63 11.34 -11.80 -2.50
N GLU A 64 12.68 -11.72 -2.43
CA GLU A 64 13.42 -12.10 -1.22
C GLU A 64 13.16 -11.14 -0.06
N PHE A 65 13.11 -9.84 -0.34
CA PHE A 65 12.75 -8.83 0.66
C PHE A 65 11.37 -9.10 1.26
N LEU A 66 10.35 -9.31 0.43
CA LEU A 66 9.00 -9.63 0.88
C LEU A 66 8.97 -10.87 1.77
N LYS A 67 9.67 -11.93 1.36
CA LYS A 67 9.72 -13.19 2.11
C LYS A 67 10.36 -13.02 3.48
N ASN A 68 11.54 -12.40 3.53
CA ASN A 68 12.39 -12.42 4.73
C ASN A 68 12.11 -11.24 5.67
N HIS A 69 11.67 -10.10 5.15
CA HIS A 69 11.59 -8.84 5.91
C HIS A 69 10.18 -8.26 6.04
N THR A 70 9.15 -8.94 5.52
CA THR A 70 7.76 -8.45 5.62
C THR A 70 6.79 -9.50 6.13
N VAL A 71 5.64 -9.04 6.63
CA VAL A 71 4.48 -9.85 6.98
C VAL A 71 3.22 -9.31 6.29
N PRO A 72 2.36 -10.18 5.72
CA PRO A 72 1.13 -9.74 5.08
C PRO A 72 0.05 -9.40 6.12
N PHE A 73 -0.86 -8.48 5.78
CA PHE A 73 -2.07 -8.22 6.54
C PHE A 73 -3.21 -7.77 5.63
N GLU A 74 -4.44 -7.74 6.13
CA GLU A 74 -5.59 -7.18 5.41
C GLU A 74 -5.75 -5.70 5.75
N MET A 75 -5.65 -4.84 4.74
CA MET A 75 -5.72 -3.38 4.89
C MET A 75 -7.13 -2.85 5.17
N ASP A 76 -8.14 -3.64 4.81
CA ASP A 76 -9.55 -3.30 5.00
C ASP A 76 -10.44 -4.55 5.03
N LYS A 77 -11.73 -4.33 5.29
CA LYS A 77 -12.77 -5.36 5.38
C LYS A 77 -12.95 -6.22 4.13
N ASP A 78 -12.47 -5.77 2.96
CA ASP A 78 -12.61 -6.53 1.72
C ASP A 78 -11.36 -7.37 1.43
N GLY A 79 -10.40 -7.42 2.37
CA GLY A 79 -9.21 -8.26 2.28
C GLY A 79 -8.15 -7.75 1.32
N ILE A 80 -8.09 -6.43 1.07
CA ILE A 80 -7.00 -5.85 0.27
C ILE A 80 -5.67 -6.16 0.95
N PRO A 81 -4.72 -6.82 0.27
CA PRO A 81 -3.50 -7.23 0.93
C PRO A 81 -2.59 -6.01 1.14
N GLY A 82 -2.01 -5.94 2.33
CA GLY A 82 -0.96 -5.01 2.70
C GLY A 82 0.27 -5.76 3.17
N VAL A 83 1.38 -5.05 3.26
CA VAL A 83 2.63 -5.55 3.84
C VAL A 83 3.11 -4.64 4.96
N LYS A 84 3.57 -5.24 6.04
CA LYS A 84 4.26 -4.55 7.13
C LYS A 84 5.69 -5.05 7.23
N LEU A 85 6.58 -4.23 7.78
CA LEU A 85 7.89 -4.72 8.21
C LEU A 85 7.71 -5.83 9.23
N ARG A 86 8.51 -6.88 9.07
CA ARG A 86 8.63 -7.94 10.06
C ARG A 86 9.35 -7.41 11.30
N THR A 87 8.93 -7.90 12.47
CA THR A 87 9.60 -7.69 13.75
C THR A 87 10.20 -9.00 14.25
N ASP A 88 11.07 -8.92 15.26
CA ASP A 88 11.39 -10.07 16.09
C ASP A 88 10.21 -10.44 17.03
N ASP A 89 10.43 -11.44 17.88
CA ASP A 89 9.44 -11.94 18.84
C ASP A 89 9.11 -10.93 19.95
N GLU A 90 9.95 -9.92 20.17
CA GLU A 90 9.73 -8.85 21.14
C GLU A 90 9.03 -7.62 20.54
N GLY A 91 8.81 -7.61 19.22
CA GLY A 91 8.16 -6.51 18.49
C GLY A 91 9.14 -5.46 17.95
N ALA A 92 10.44 -5.70 18.03
CA ALA A 92 11.45 -4.79 17.51
C ALA A 92 11.62 -4.97 15.99
N CYS A 93 11.77 -3.85 15.28
CA CYS A 93 12.06 -3.83 13.86
C CYS A 93 13.37 -4.57 13.57
N LEU A 94 13.39 -5.46 12.58
CA LEU A 94 14.60 -6.21 12.22
C LEU A 94 15.79 -5.34 11.75
N PHE A 95 15.56 -4.05 11.46
CA PHE A 95 16.61 -3.11 11.07
C PHE A 95 17.11 -2.24 12.23
N VAL A 96 16.58 -2.39 13.45
CA VAL A 96 17.09 -1.65 14.61
C VAL A 96 18.38 -2.29 15.11
N THR A 97 19.35 -1.45 15.44
CA THR A 97 20.62 -1.82 16.10
C THR A 97 20.85 -0.86 17.26
N ASP A 98 21.80 -1.17 18.14
CA ASP A 98 22.19 -0.26 19.23
C ASP A 98 22.67 1.11 18.72
N GLU A 99 23.18 1.17 17.49
CA GLU A 99 23.65 2.40 16.84
C GLU A 99 22.55 3.17 16.10
N GLY A 100 21.35 2.59 16.00
CA GLY A 100 20.21 3.13 15.26
C GLY A 100 19.70 2.19 14.17
N CYS A 101 18.86 2.71 13.27
CA CYS A 101 18.34 1.94 12.13
C CYS A 101 19.44 1.70 11.09
N SER A 102 19.72 0.44 10.74
CA SER A 102 20.73 0.05 9.75
C SER A 102 20.41 0.56 8.34
N VAL A 103 19.13 0.79 8.04
CA VAL A 103 18.63 1.32 6.76
C VAL A 103 18.13 2.76 6.89
N TYR A 104 18.65 3.55 7.83
CA TYR A 104 18.09 4.88 8.17
C TYR A 104 17.89 5.79 6.96
N ALA A 105 18.84 5.80 6.02
CA ALA A 105 18.78 6.61 4.79
C ALA A 105 17.63 6.20 3.84
N ASP A 106 17.19 4.94 3.92
CA ASP A 106 16.15 4.32 3.08
C ASP A 106 14.91 3.89 3.90
N ARG A 107 14.79 4.38 5.13
CA ARG A 107 13.68 4.04 6.04
C ARG A 107 12.32 4.30 5.38
N PRO A 108 11.28 3.50 5.72
CA PRO A 108 9.96 3.63 5.12
C PRO A 108 9.31 4.99 5.28
N THR A 109 8.36 5.28 4.40
CA THR A 109 7.51 6.48 4.39
C THR A 109 6.91 6.76 5.77
N ALA A 110 6.34 5.74 6.44
CA ALA A 110 5.76 5.90 7.77
C ALA A 110 6.80 6.34 8.82
N CYS A 111 8.02 5.79 8.79
CA CYS A 111 9.11 6.18 9.68
C CYS A 111 9.65 7.59 9.40
N ARG A 112 9.56 8.08 8.16
CA ARG A 112 9.93 9.45 7.79
C ARG A 112 8.88 10.46 8.23
N TYR A 113 7.61 10.06 8.18
CA TYR A 113 6.51 10.91 8.57
C TYR A 113 6.44 11.12 10.07
N TYR A 114 6.76 10.10 10.88
CA TYR A 114 6.69 10.19 12.34
C TYR A 114 7.41 11.45 12.86
N PRO A 115 6.74 12.31 13.64
CA PRO A 115 5.52 12.06 14.40
C PRO A 115 4.24 12.53 13.69
N LEU A 116 4.32 12.86 12.40
CA LEU A 116 3.17 13.24 11.62
C LEU A 116 2.45 12.00 11.11
N GLY A 117 1.14 11.95 11.29
CA GLY A 117 0.26 11.17 10.46
C GLY A 117 -0.10 11.95 9.19
N HIS A 118 -0.24 11.25 8.08
CA HIS A 118 -0.62 11.82 6.79
C HIS A 118 -1.94 11.21 6.31
N MET A 119 -2.88 12.07 5.92
CA MET A 119 -4.12 11.69 5.27
C MET A 119 -4.23 12.45 3.96
N ALA A 120 -4.22 11.73 2.84
CA ALA A 120 -4.57 12.30 1.55
C ALA A 120 -6.10 12.36 1.44
N LEU A 121 -6.64 13.55 1.23
CA LEU A 121 -8.04 13.77 0.90
C LEU A 121 -8.13 14.13 -0.57
N HIS A 122 -9.01 13.43 -1.28
CA HIS A 122 -9.33 13.76 -2.66
C HIS A 122 -10.83 14.04 -2.72
N GLU A 123 -11.20 15.32 -2.71
CA GLU A 123 -12.59 15.72 -2.83
C GLU A 123 -13.11 15.44 -4.25
N ALA A 124 -14.38 15.07 -4.37
CA ALA A 124 -14.99 14.78 -5.66
C ALA A 124 -15.00 16.03 -6.55
N GLY A 125 -14.22 16.01 -7.63
CA GLY A 125 -14.09 17.14 -8.56
C GLY A 125 -12.89 18.05 -8.29
N ALA A 126 -12.08 17.78 -7.26
CA ALA A 126 -10.82 18.46 -7.04
C ALA A 126 -9.78 18.08 -8.10
N THR A 127 -9.01 19.06 -8.55
CA THR A 127 -7.88 18.84 -9.46
C THR A 127 -6.60 18.43 -8.73
N GLU A 128 -6.54 18.64 -7.42
CA GLU A 128 -5.39 18.39 -6.57
C GLU A 128 -5.82 17.65 -5.30
N ASP A 129 -4.91 16.83 -4.75
CA ASP A 129 -5.12 16.21 -3.44
C ASP A 129 -4.82 17.22 -2.33
N GLU A 130 -5.70 17.30 -1.34
CA GLU A 130 -5.39 18.01 -0.11
C GLU A 130 -4.69 17.06 0.87
N ALA A 131 -3.44 17.37 1.20
CA ALA A 131 -2.72 16.69 2.26
C ALA A 131 -3.09 17.31 3.61
N ARG A 132 -3.66 16.49 4.50
CA ARG A 132 -3.93 16.86 5.89
C ARG A 132 -3.03 16.07 6.81
N TYR A 133 -2.51 16.75 7.83
CA TYR A 133 -1.60 16.16 8.79
C TYR A 133 -2.23 16.14 10.17
N PHE A 134 -1.74 15.24 11.01
CA PHE A 134 -2.04 15.24 12.44
C PHE A 134 -0.82 14.80 13.23
N MET A 135 -0.73 15.21 14.48
CA MET A 135 0.36 14.78 15.35
C MET A 135 0.00 13.43 15.99
N ILE A 136 0.86 12.45 15.77
CA ILE A 136 0.92 11.23 16.57
C ILE A 136 1.73 11.58 17.82
N LYS A 137 1.18 11.27 18.99
CA LYS A 137 1.84 11.45 20.27
C LYS A 137 1.73 10.15 21.05
N GLU A 138 2.87 9.60 21.40
CA GLU A 138 2.98 8.38 22.18
C GLU A 138 3.82 8.66 23.41
N ASP A 139 3.46 8.08 24.55
CA ASP A 139 4.07 8.38 25.85
C ASP A 139 5.60 8.16 25.86
N HIS A 140 6.06 7.21 25.06
CA HIS A 140 7.48 6.87 24.97
C HIS A 140 8.29 7.89 24.15
N CYS A 141 7.64 8.70 23.30
CA CYS A 141 8.33 9.62 22.40
C CYS A 141 8.65 10.94 23.08
N MET A 142 9.91 11.09 23.50
CA MET A 142 10.39 12.32 24.13
C MET A 142 10.67 13.45 23.13
N GLY A 143 10.57 13.19 21.82
CA GLY A 143 10.85 14.17 20.77
C GLY A 143 9.91 15.36 20.76
N HIS A 144 8.71 15.20 21.33
CA HIS A 144 7.73 16.29 21.49
C HIS A 144 8.13 17.33 22.54
N ASN A 145 9.06 16.98 23.44
CA ASN A 145 9.49 17.84 24.55
C ASN A 145 10.73 18.68 24.21
N GLU A 146 11.36 18.42 23.07
CA GLU A 146 12.52 19.16 22.58
C GLU A 146 12.11 20.57 22.12
N ASP A 147 12.97 21.58 22.31
CA ASP A 147 12.63 22.99 22.03
C ASP A 147 12.51 23.34 20.53
N ARG A 148 12.90 22.41 19.66
CA ARG A 148 12.97 22.63 18.22
C ARG A 148 11.57 22.85 17.62
N LYS A 149 11.40 23.98 16.95
CA LYS A 149 10.20 24.31 16.17
C LYS A 149 10.49 24.29 14.68
N ILE A 150 9.66 23.61 13.90
CA ILE A 150 9.80 23.46 12.45
C ILE A 150 8.41 23.43 11.80
N SER A 151 8.25 24.01 10.61
CA SER A 151 7.00 23.85 9.83
C SER A 151 6.90 22.44 9.24
N ILE A 152 5.70 21.90 9.09
CA ILE A 152 5.49 20.56 8.51
C ILE A 152 6.18 20.41 7.14
N ASP A 153 6.07 21.38 6.23
CA ASP A 153 6.78 21.31 4.92
C ASP A 153 8.30 21.23 5.05
N ALA A 154 8.88 22.02 5.96
CA ALA A 154 10.32 21.97 6.21
C ALA A 154 10.73 20.63 6.84
N TYR A 155 9.89 20.06 7.70
CA TYR A 155 10.11 18.74 8.30
C TYR A 155 10.07 17.65 7.23
N ARG A 156 9.06 17.66 6.34
CA ARG A 156 8.95 16.70 5.22
C ARG A 156 10.17 16.73 4.30
N ARG A 157 10.66 17.93 3.97
CA ARG A 157 11.91 18.11 3.21
C ARG A 157 13.12 17.53 3.95
N GLU A 158 13.27 17.84 5.23
CA GLU A 158 14.37 17.30 6.05
C GLU A 158 14.33 15.77 6.14
N GLN A 159 13.14 15.19 6.30
CA GLN A 159 12.97 13.75 6.38
C GLN A 159 13.04 13.05 5.01
N GLY A 160 13.13 13.81 3.91
CA GLY A 160 13.20 13.30 2.54
C GLY A 160 11.95 12.56 2.07
N VAL A 161 10.78 12.85 2.66
CA VAL A 161 9.54 12.10 2.37
C VAL A 161 8.83 12.57 1.11
N GLU A 162 9.10 13.80 0.63
CA GLU A 162 8.44 14.35 -0.56
C GLU A 162 8.64 13.50 -1.82
N GLN A 163 9.83 12.93 -2.00
CA GLN A 163 10.11 12.00 -3.10
C GLN A 163 9.28 10.72 -2.99
N TYR A 164 9.11 10.21 -1.77
CA TYR A 164 8.30 9.01 -1.51
C TYR A 164 6.83 9.28 -1.82
N ASP A 165 6.31 10.45 -1.39
CA ASP A 165 4.95 10.86 -1.70
C ASP A 165 4.72 10.98 -3.21
N GLN A 166 5.67 11.61 -3.92
CA GLN A 166 5.58 11.80 -5.36
C GLN A 166 5.50 10.47 -6.10
N ILE A 167 6.37 9.52 -5.75
CA ILE A 167 6.44 8.22 -6.43
C ILE A 167 5.27 7.32 -6.04
N ASN A 168 4.80 7.36 -4.79
CA ASN A 168 3.65 6.57 -4.34
C ASN A 168 2.30 7.20 -4.70
N ARG A 169 2.24 8.43 -5.24
CA ARG A 169 0.98 9.16 -5.52
C ARG A 169 -0.05 8.33 -6.29
N GLU A 170 0.37 7.73 -7.40
CA GLU A 170 -0.53 6.95 -8.26
C GLU A 170 -1.12 5.73 -7.55
N TRP A 171 -0.34 5.10 -6.67
CA TRP A 171 -0.78 3.99 -5.85
C TRP A 171 -1.72 4.46 -4.72
N LEU A 172 -1.43 5.59 -4.07
CA LEU A 172 -2.31 6.19 -3.07
C LEU A 172 -3.67 6.58 -3.66
N HIS A 173 -3.69 7.11 -4.89
CA HIS A 173 -4.93 7.39 -5.63
C HIS A 173 -5.74 6.13 -5.90
N LEU A 174 -5.09 5.03 -6.28
CA LEU A 174 -5.75 3.73 -6.43
C LEU A 174 -6.41 3.31 -5.12
N MET A 175 -5.70 3.46 -4.00
CA MET A 175 -6.20 3.11 -2.66
C MET A 175 -7.37 4.01 -2.22
N LEU A 176 -7.31 5.31 -2.50
CA LEU A 176 -8.41 6.25 -2.23
C LEU A 176 -9.63 5.91 -3.08
N LYS A 177 -9.45 5.67 -4.39
CA LYS A 177 -10.53 5.26 -5.29
C LYS A 177 -11.20 3.97 -4.82
N LYS A 178 -10.40 2.98 -4.36
CA LYS A 178 -10.90 1.75 -3.76
C LYS A 178 -11.70 2.00 -2.47
N ARG A 179 -11.27 2.92 -1.61
CA ARG A 179 -11.98 3.24 -0.36
C ARG A 179 -13.27 4.01 -0.60
N SER A 180 -13.27 4.87 -1.61
CA SER A 180 -14.45 5.65 -2.02
C SER A 180 -15.42 4.85 -2.90
N ALA A 181 -15.00 3.69 -3.42
CA ALA A 181 -15.89 2.74 -4.06
C ALA A 181 -16.95 2.27 -3.06
N GLY A 182 -18.20 2.66 -3.31
CA GLY A 182 -19.33 2.32 -2.42
C GLY A 182 -19.53 0.80 -2.24
N PRO A 183 -20.36 0.39 -1.27
CA PRO A 183 -20.57 -1.02 -0.91
C PRO A 183 -21.07 -1.89 -2.08
N SER A 184 -21.58 -1.28 -3.15
CA SER A 184 -22.03 -1.91 -4.39
C SER A 184 -20.92 -2.59 -5.21
N ILE A 185 -19.63 -2.26 -4.99
CA ILE A 185 -18.52 -2.88 -5.72
C ILE A 185 -18.13 -4.27 -5.13
N GLY A 186 -18.56 -4.58 -3.91
CA GLY A 186 -18.34 -5.88 -3.28
C GLY A 186 -16.87 -6.20 -2.99
N ARG A 187 -16.61 -7.41 -2.48
CA ARG A 187 -15.25 -7.91 -2.22
C ARG A 187 -14.59 -8.33 -3.54
N PRO A 188 -13.36 -7.84 -3.85
CA PRO A 188 -12.62 -8.32 -5.02
C PRO A 188 -12.36 -9.83 -4.95
N SER A 189 -12.33 -10.49 -6.11
CA SER A 189 -11.98 -11.91 -6.18
C SER A 189 -10.54 -12.17 -5.74
N ASP A 190 -10.23 -13.38 -5.27
CA ASP A 190 -8.87 -13.75 -4.84
C ASP A 190 -7.82 -13.52 -5.93
N THR A 191 -8.18 -13.73 -7.20
CA THR A 191 -7.32 -13.40 -8.34
C THR A 191 -7.03 -11.91 -8.44
N SER A 192 -8.02 -11.06 -8.18
CA SER A 192 -7.85 -9.60 -8.18
C SER A 192 -6.97 -9.16 -7.02
N LEU A 193 -7.12 -9.79 -5.84
CA LEU A 193 -6.26 -9.56 -4.67
C LEU A 193 -4.81 -9.99 -4.92
N GLN A 194 -4.61 -11.16 -5.52
CA GLN A 194 -3.27 -11.63 -5.94
C GLN A 194 -2.64 -10.71 -6.99
N PHE A 195 -3.44 -10.25 -7.96
CA PHE A 195 -2.99 -9.31 -8.98
C PHE A 195 -2.61 -7.95 -8.37
N PHE A 196 -3.41 -7.45 -7.43
CA PHE A 196 -3.10 -6.26 -6.64
C PHE A 196 -1.79 -6.41 -5.88
N PHE A 197 -1.58 -7.54 -5.19
CA PHE A 197 -0.34 -7.80 -4.45
C PHE A 197 0.88 -7.80 -5.36
N MET A 198 0.81 -8.52 -6.48
CA MET A 198 1.89 -8.57 -7.47
C MET A 198 2.23 -7.18 -8.00
N CYS A 199 1.22 -6.42 -8.44
CA CYS A 199 1.44 -5.11 -9.03
C CYS A 199 1.90 -4.05 -8.02
N SER A 200 1.54 -4.21 -6.74
CA SER A 200 1.88 -3.24 -5.68
C SER A 200 3.21 -3.55 -5.00
N TYR A 201 3.54 -4.82 -4.77
CA TYR A 201 4.61 -5.17 -3.84
C TYR A 201 5.68 -6.08 -4.43
N ASP A 202 5.33 -6.99 -5.35
CA ASP A 202 6.27 -7.96 -5.92
C ASP A 202 6.73 -7.54 -7.32
N VAL A 203 7.65 -6.57 -7.35
CA VAL A 203 8.19 -5.99 -8.59
C VAL A 203 8.84 -7.05 -9.49
N ASP A 204 9.38 -8.12 -8.91
CA ASP A 204 10.02 -9.20 -9.67
C ASP A 204 9.01 -10.07 -10.41
N ARG A 205 7.94 -10.48 -9.73
CA ARG A 205 6.83 -11.18 -10.40
C ARG A 205 6.13 -10.28 -11.41
N LEU A 206 5.94 -9.00 -11.09
CA LEU A 206 5.36 -8.05 -12.03
C LEU A 206 6.21 -7.92 -13.30
N ARG A 207 7.55 -7.89 -13.18
CA ARG A 207 8.45 -7.84 -14.33
C ARG A 207 8.30 -9.07 -15.21
N CYS A 208 8.34 -10.26 -14.61
CA CYS A 208 8.11 -11.52 -15.33
C CYS A 208 6.75 -11.51 -16.04
N TYR A 209 5.71 -10.97 -15.39
CA TYR A 209 4.37 -10.87 -15.95
C TYR A 209 4.31 -9.92 -17.16
N VAL A 210 4.89 -8.73 -17.07
CA VAL A 210 4.89 -7.71 -18.13
C VAL A 210 5.76 -8.12 -19.33
N MET A 211 6.84 -8.85 -19.08
CA MET A 211 7.76 -9.29 -20.13
C MET A 211 7.28 -10.53 -20.89
N ASN A 212 6.23 -11.21 -20.41
CA ASN A 212 5.69 -12.41 -21.03
C ASN A 212 5.02 -12.11 -22.40
N ASP A 213 5.15 -13.04 -23.35
CA ASP A 213 4.55 -12.95 -24.69
C ASP A 213 3.03 -12.72 -24.67
N SER A 214 2.32 -13.32 -23.71
CA SER A 214 0.88 -13.13 -23.56
C SER A 214 0.51 -11.69 -23.20
N PHE A 215 1.37 -11.02 -22.41
CA PHE A 215 1.20 -9.61 -22.06
C PHE A 215 1.46 -8.73 -23.29
N ARG A 216 2.58 -8.96 -23.98
CA ARG A 216 2.95 -8.28 -25.23
C ARG A 216 1.96 -8.49 -26.38
N ALA A 217 1.25 -9.61 -26.39
CA ALA A 217 0.18 -9.88 -27.34
C ALA A 217 -1.11 -9.10 -27.03
N THR A 218 -1.30 -8.66 -25.78
CA THR A 218 -2.49 -7.88 -25.39
C THR A 218 -2.25 -6.38 -25.54
N TYR A 219 -1.16 -5.85 -24.98
CA TYR A 219 -0.95 -4.41 -24.89
C TYR A 219 -0.12 -3.88 -26.07
N ASP A 220 -0.47 -2.68 -26.53
CA ASP A 220 0.17 -2.01 -27.65
C ASP A 220 1.19 -0.98 -27.14
N LEU A 221 2.32 -1.49 -26.65
CA LEU A 221 3.39 -0.68 -26.04
C LEU A 221 4.66 -0.77 -26.88
N GLU A 222 5.40 0.32 -26.94
CA GLU A 222 6.64 0.41 -27.72
C GLU A 222 7.77 -0.44 -27.09
N GLU A 223 8.72 -0.91 -27.89
CA GLU A 223 9.90 -1.65 -27.37
C GLU A 223 10.74 -0.81 -26.40
N ALA A 224 10.73 0.52 -26.54
CA ALA A 224 11.35 1.42 -25.58
C ALA A 224 10.76 1.28 -24.16
N PHE A 225 9.43 1.13 -24.06
CA PHE A 225 8.77 0.88 -22.77
C PHE A 225 9.28 -0.43 -22.15
N TYR A 226 9.33 -1.51 -22.93
CA TYR A 226 9.77 -2.81 -22.44
C TYR A 226 11.24 -2.79 -22.00
N ALA A 227 12.12 -2.12 -22.75
CA ALA A 227 13.52 -1.96 -22.39
C ALA A 227 13.70 -1.19 -21.07
N THR A 228 12.84 -0.20 -20.78
CA THR A 228 12.84 0.53 -19.51
C THR A 228 12.36 -0.35 -18.36
N VAL A 229 11.17 -0.95 -18.45
CA VAL A 229 10.59 -1.70 -17.31
C VAL A 229 11.29 -3.02 -17.01
N GLU A 230 12.10 -3.52 -17.95
CA GLU A 230 13.01 -4.65 -17.71
C GLU A 230 14.11 -4.30 -16.68
N LYS A 231 14.52 -3.03 -16.60
CA LYS A 231 15.68 -2.59 -15.80
C LYS A 231 15.35 -1.62 -14.68
N GLU A 232 14.24 -0.90 -14.80
CA GLU A 232 13.89 0.20 -13.90
C GLU A 232 12.65 -0.13 -13.06
N ASP A 233 12.89 -0.46 -11.79
CA ASP A 233 11.86 -0.90 -10.85
C ASP A 233 10.82 0.17 -10.55
N VAL A 234 11.24 1.44 -10.46
CA VAL A 234 10.33 2.57 -10.25
C VAL A 234 9.41 2.74 -11.47
N ALA A 235 9.94 2.64 -12.69
CA ALA A 235 9.13 2.72 -13.89
C ALA A 235 8.11 1.57 -13.96
N LEU A 236 8.54 0.36 -13.63
CA LEU A 236 7.67 -0.82 -13.56
C LEU A 236 6.60 -0.70 -12.47
N MET A 237 6.92 -0.15 -11.31
CA MET A 237 5.97 0.10 -10.21
C MET A 237 4.90 1.12 -10.61
N LEU A 238 5.30 2.24 -11.22
CA LEU A 238 4.36 3.25 -11.74
C LEU A 238 3.45 2.65 -12.82
N PHE A 239 4.00 1.79 -13.68
CA PHE A 239 3.21 1.04 -14.63
C PHE A 239 2.24 0.06 -13.95
N GLY A 240 2.66 -0.64 -12.90
CA GLY A 240 1.82 -1.51 -12.08
C GLY A 240 0.60 -0.79 -11.52
N ALA A 241 0.79 0.43 -11.00
CA ALA A 241 -0.34 1.26 -10.52
C ALA A 241 -1.32 1.62 -11.64
N ARG A 242 -0.83 2.02 -12.83
CA ARG A 242 -1.67 2.28 -14.01
C ARG A 242 -2.42 1.03 -14.47
N LEU A 243 -1.74 -0.11 -14.48
CA LEU A 243 -2.31 -1.39 -14.87
C LEU A 243 -3.42 -1.82 -13.91
N LEU A 244 -3.24 -1.60 -12.60
CA LEU A 244 -4.29 -1.84 -11.62
C LEU A 244 -5.52 -0.95 -11.84
N LYS A 245 -5.33 0.34 -12.14
CA LYS A 245 -6.44 1.25 -12.48
C LYS A 245 -7.23 0.73 -13.69
N GLN A 246 -6.55 0.29 -14.73
CA GLN A 246 -7.21 -0.26 -15.92
C GLN A 246 -7.93 -1.59 -15.64
N VAL A 247 -7.29 -2.53 -14.97
CA VAL A 247 -7.84 -3.88 -14.75
C VAL A 247 -8.94 -3.90 -13.70
N LEU A 248 -8.79 -3.15 -12.60
CA LEU A 248 -9.74 -3.18 -11.48
C LEU A 248 -10.85 -2.14 -11.60
N PHE A 249 -10.59 -0.99 -12.24
CA PHE A 249 -11.53 0.12 -12.32
C PHE A 249 -11.96 0.49 -13.74
N GLY A 250 -11.40 -0.15 -14.77
CA GLY A 250 -11.74 0.13 -16.16
C GLY A 250 -11.17 1.45 -16.69
N ASP A 251 -10.21 2.06 -15.99
CA ASP A 251 -9.55 3.29 -16.42
C ASP A 251 -8.59 2.99 -17.58
N LYS A 252 -9.13 2.91 -18.81
CA LYS A 252 -8.40 2.54 -20.03
C LYS A 252 -7.38 3.63 -20.41
N THR A 253 -6.18 3.53 -19.84
CA THR A 253 -5.04 4.46 -20.06
C THR A 253 -3.84 3.77 -20.71
N ILE A 254 -3.86 2.45 -20.82
CA ILE A 254 -2.85 1.61 -21.46
C ILE A 254 -3.47 1.08 -22.75
N PRO A 255 -2.89 1.41 -23.91
CA PRO A 255 -3.41 0.98 -25.21
C PRO A 255 -3.35 -0.56 -25.32
N GLU A 256 -4.43 -1.14 -25.84
CA GLU A 256 -4.59 -2.57 -26.09
C GLU A 256 -4.65 -2.81 -27.60
N LYS A 257 -4.06 -3.91 -28.06
CA LYS A 257 -4.13 -4.31 -29.48
C LYS A 257 -5.57 -4.63 -29.86
N ALA A 258 -5.95 -4.26 -31.08
CA ALA A 258 -7.29 -4.54 -31.61
C ALA A 258 -7.61 -6.04 -31.54
N GLY A 259 -8.79 -6.41 -31.03
CA GLY A 259 -9.20 -7.81 -30.90
C GLY A 259 -8.64 -8.55 -29.68
N ALA A 260 -7.74 -7.93 -28.88
CA ALA A 260 -7.10 -8.61 -27.75
C ALA A 260 -8.09 -8.97 -26.64
N TYR A 261 -9.09 -8.11 -26.40
CA TYR A 261 -10.14 -8.38 -25.42
C TYR A 261 -11.02 -9.54 -25.86
N GLU A 262 -11.52 -9.51 -27.11
CA GLU A 262 -12.36 -10.57 -27.67
C GLU A 262 -11.62 -11.92 -27.69
N LYS A 263 -10.35 -11.92 -28.10
CA LYS A 263 -9.51 -13.11 -28.11
C LYS A 263 -9.29 -13.67 -26.70
N ARG A 264 -9.00 -12.81 -25.71
CA ARG A 264 -8.82 -13.22 -24.31
C ARG A 264 -10.11 -13.79 -23.72
N MET A 265 -11.25 -13.18 -24.02
CA MET A 265 -12.55 -13.66 -23.53
C MET A 265 -12.91 -15.00 -24.16
N ALA A 266 -12.63 -15.21 -25.45
CA ALA A 266 -12.83 -16.48 -26.13
C ALA A 266 -11.91 -17.58 -25.60
N GLU A 267 -10.61 -17.32 -25.41
CA GLU A 267 -9.64 -18.30 -24.88
C GLU A 267 -9.92 -18.70 -23.42
N ARG A 268 -10.62 -17.85 -22.67
CA ARG A 268 -10.92 -18.07 -21.25
C ARG A 268 -12.38 -18.39 -20.98
N GLU A 269 -13.22 -18.54 -22.01
CA GLU A 269 -14.66 -18.72 -21.84
C GLU A 269 -14.99 -19.94 -20.97
N ASP A 270 -14.38 -21.09 -21.28
CA ASP A 270 -14.57 -22.33 -20.53
C ASP A 270 -14.07 -22.23 -19.09
N ILE A 271 -12.89 -21.61 -18.89
CA ILE A 271 -12.30 -21.40 -17.56
C ILE A 271 -13.16 -20.45 -16.73
N LEU A 272 -13.67 -19.36 -17.32
CA LEU A 272 -14.54 -18.39 -16.67
C LEU A 272 -15.89 -19.00 -16.32
N LYS A 273 -16.42 -19.88 -17.17
CA LYS A 273 -17.67 -20.62 -16.91
C LYS A 273 -17.49 -21.58 -15.73
N MET A 274 -16.45 -22.43 -15.76
CA MET A 274 -16.12 -23.32 -14.64
C MET A 274 -15.92 -22.56 -13.33
N ARG A 275 -15.27 -21.39 -13.39
CA ARG A 275 -15.05 -20.54 -12.23
C ARG A 275 -16.35 -19.98 -11.65
N ARG A 276 -17.26 -19.47 -12.49
CA ARG A 276 -18.57 -18.97 -12.03
C ARG A 276 -19.39 -20.08 -11.38
N GLU A 277 -19.32 -21.29 -11.92
CA GLU A 277 -20.00 -22.46 -11.36
C GLU A 277 -19.41 -22.84 -9.98
N ALA A 278 -18.08 -22.85 -9.84
CA ALA A 278 -17.40 -23.10 -8.58
C ALA A 278 -17.66 -22.01 -7.52
N GLU A 279 -17.63 -20.73 -7.90
CA GLU A 279 -17.93 -19.60 -7.01
C GLU A 279 -19.40 -19.64 -6.53
N ALA A 280 -20.34 -19.97 -7.42
CA ALA A 280 -21.74 -20.16 -7.05
C ALA A 280 -21.93 -21.34 -6.10
N GLU A 281 -21.18 -22.44 -6.28
CA GLU A 281 -21.22 -23.60 -5.40
C GLU A 281 -20.66 -23.29 -4.01
N ILE A 282 -19.51 -22.62 -3.92
CA ILE A 282 -18.92 -22.17 -2.65
C ILE A 282 -19.88 -21.20 -1.92
N HIS A 283 -20.54 -20.30 -2.66
CA HIS A 283 -21.54 -19.40 -2.08
C HIS A 283 -22.73 -20.19 -1.51
N ARG A 284 -23.28 -21.15 -2.27
CA ARG A 284 -24.38 -22.03 -1.79
C ARG A 284 -23.97 -22.81 -0.54
N GLN A 285 -22.75 -23.33 -0.50
CA GLN A 285 -22.22 -24.06 0.67
C GLN A 285 -22.11 -23.16 1.90
N ARG A 286 -21.55 -21.94 1.75
CA ARG A 286 -21.47 -20.96 2.85
C ARG A 286 -22.84 -20.52 3.36
N GLU A 287 -23.83 -20.37 2.49
CA GLU A 287 -25.20 -20.05 2.93
C GLU A 287 -25.87 -21.21 3.65
N ALA A 288 -25.66 -22.45 3.17
CA ALA A 288 -26.17 -23.64 3.83
C ALA A 288 -25.52 -23.86 5.22
N GLU A 289 -24.23 -23.56 5.36
CA GLU A 289 -23.48 -23.63 6.62
C GLU A 289 -23.97 -22.57 7.61
N LYS A 290 -24.10 -21.31 7.17
CA LYS A 290 -24.70 -20.23 7.98
C LYS A 290 -26.13 -20.55 8.43
N MET A 291 -26.93 -21.18 7.57
CA MET A 291 -28.29 -21.60 7.92
C MET A 291 -28.30 -22.73 8.95
N LYS A 292 -27.36 -23.67 8.88
CA LYS A 292 -27.20 -24.73 9.89
C LYS A 292 -26.76 -24.16 11.23
N ASP A 293 -25.80 -23.24 11.23
CA ASP A 293 -25.29 -22.59 12.45
C ASP A 293 -26.36 -21.70 13.11
N ALA A 294 -27.29 -21.13 12.34
CA ALA A 294 -28.40 -20.32 12.87
C ALA A 294 -29.55 -21.16 13.46
N ILE A 295 -29.61 -22.46 13.16
CA ILE A 295 -30.64 -23.40 13.64
C ILE A 295 -30.12 -24.26 14.81
N SER A 296 -28.80 -24.34 15.00
CA SER A 296 -28.15 -24.99 16.14
C SER A 296 -28.03 -24.08 17.36
#